data_AF-A0A964EH56-F1
#
_entry.id   AF-A0A964EH56-F1
#
_cell.length_a   1.000
_cell.length_b   1.000
_cell.length_c   1.000
_cell.angle_alpha   90.00
_cell.angle_beta   90.00
_cell.angle_gamma   90.00
#
_symmetry.space_group_name_H-M   'P 1'
#
loop_
_entity.id
_entity.type
_entity.pdbx_description
1 polymer ?
#
loop_
_entity_poly.entity_id
_entity_poly.type
_entity_poly.pdbx_seq_one_letter_code
_entity_poly.pdbx_strand_id
1 'polypeptide(L)'
;MALSNQHFSYISTLVDQLEQGDNFSVDLETFRKYSEELRAALYRLTDHPDVLRRLNSIQRIEPLEESQGIWGSLLPKSSFGMYDKFKKKEHIMEQVREIASTFSSIQFILQNDLS
;
A
#
# COMPACT_ATOMS: atom_id res chain seq x y z
N MET A 1 -10.55 5.26 22.60
CA MET A 1 -9.61 4.19 22.21
C MET A 1 -8.43 4.86 21.55
N ALA A 2 -7.24 4.77 22.12
CA ALA A 2 -6.02 5.25 21.46
C ALA A 2 -5.61 4.24 20.39
N LEU A 3 -5.21 4.70 19.21
CA LEU A 3 -4.57 3.86 18.21
C LEU A 3 -3.28 3.28 18.80
N SER A 4 -3.21 1.97 18.96
CA SER A 4 -2.01 1.31 19.47
C SER A 4 -0.96 1.18 18.36
N ASN A 5 0.32 1.10 18.77
CA ASN A 5 1.43 0.80 17.87
C ASN A 5 1.22 -0.52 17.08
N GLN A 6 0.38 -1.42 17.58
CA GLN A 6 0.08 -2.69 16.92
C GLN A 6 -0.58 -2.51 15.55
N HIS A 7 -1.38 -1.44 15.37
CA HIS A 7 -2.01 -1.17 14.08
C HIS A 7 -0.98 -0.83 12.99
N PHE A 8 0.02 -0.02 13.35
CA PHE A 8 1.11 0.34 12.45
C PHE A 8 2.04 -0.84 12.19
N SER A 9 2.36 -1.65 13.22
CA SER A 9 3.15 -2.88 13.04
C SER A 9 2.45 -3.89 12.12
N TYR A 10 1.12 -3.99 12.17
CA TYR A 10 0.39 -4.91 11.31
C TYR A 10 0.44 -4.50 9.83
N ILE A 11 0.44 -3.20 9.52
CA ILE A 11 0.70 -2.72 8.15
C ILE A 11 2.06 -3.24 7.66
N SER A 12 3.12 -3.13 8.46
CA SER A 12 4.45 -3.64 8.09
C SER A 12 4.44 -5.17 7.89
N THR A 13 3.76 -5.92 8.74
CA THR A 13 3.62 -7.38 8.56
C THR A 13 2.94 -7.74 7.24
N LEU A 14 1.90 -7.00 6.84
CA LEU A 14 1.21 -7.23 5.58
C LEU A 14 2.10 -6.90 4.36
N VAL A 15 2.96 -5.89 4.46
CA VAL A 15 3.97 -5.60 3.42
C VAL A 15 4.94 -6.78 3.28
N ASP A 16 5.46 -7.31 4.39
CA ASP A 16 6.39 -8.44 4.36
C ASP A 16 5.76 -9.70 3.73
N GLN A 17 4.48 -9.96 4.03
CA GLN A 17 3.71 -11.07 3.43
C GLN A 17 3.54 -10.89 1.91
N LEU A 18 3.23 -9.66 1.47
CA LEU A 18 3.12 -9.31 0.05
C LEU A 18 4.45 -9.47 -0.70
N GLU A 19 5.57 -9.15 -0.06
CA GLU A 19 6.91 -9.33 -0.64
C GLU A 19 7.29 -10.81 -0.79
N GLN A 20 6.93 -11.66 0.17
CA GLN A 20 7.10 -13.11 0.05
C GLN A 20 6.30 -13.67 -1.14
N GLY A 21 5.08 -13.17 -1.33
CA GLY A 21 4.32 -13.36 -2.57
C GLY A 21 3.61 -14.72 -2.71
N ASP A 22 3.60 -15.55 -1.67
CA ASP A 22 2.95 -16.87 -1.66
C ASP A 22 1.43 -16.77 -1.89
N ASN A 23 0.77 -15.77 -1.31
CA ASN A 23 -0.68 -15.53 -1.42
C ASN A 23 -1.00 -14.08 -1.84
N PHE A 24 -0.19 -13.53 -2.76
CA PHE A 24 -0.20 -12.11 -3.13
C PHE A 24 -1.59 -11.47 -3.27
N SER A 25 -2.52 -12.11 -3.99
CA SER A 25 -3.86 -11.56 -4.18
C SER A 25 -4.67 -11.44 -2.88
N VAL A 26 -4.57 -12.44 -2.00
CA VAL A 26 -5.26 -12.48 -0.70
C VAL A 26 -4.64 -11.47 0.26
N ASP A 27 -3.30 -11.44 0.29
CA ASP A 27 -2.56 -10.50 1.14
C ASP A 27 -2.80 -9.06 0.69
N LEU A 28 -2.94 -8.82 -0.62
CA LEU A 28 -3.21 -7.49 -1.19
C LEU A 28 -4.61 -7.00 -0.82
N GLU A 29 -5.61 -7.89 -0.90
CA GLU A 29 -6.97 -7.55 -0.47
C GLU A 29 -7.03 -7.27 1.03
N THR A 30 -6.31 -8.06 1.83
CA THR A 30 -6.17 -7.84 3.27
C THR A 30 -5.51 -6.49 3.56
N PHE A 31 -4.41 -6.17 2.88
CA PHE A 31 -3.73 -4.88 2.98
C PHE A 31 -4.64 -3.71 2.60
N ARG A 32 -5.35 -3.80 1.48
CA ARG A 32 -6.29 -2.76 1.02
C ARG A 32 -7.38 -2.49 2.05
N LYS A 33 -8.01 -3.55 2.56
CA LYS A 33 -9.07 -3.41 3.56
C LYS A 33 -8.54 -2.79 4.85
N TYR A 34 -7.43 -3.32 5.36
CA TYR A 34 -6.88 -2.87 6.63
C TYR A 34 -6.36 -1.43 6.57
N SER A 35 -5.69 -1.04 5.47
CA SER A 35 -5.21 0.33 5.27
C SER A 35 -6.35 1.34 5.22
N GLU A 36 -7.47 1.04 4.55
CA GLU A 36 -8.65 1.92 4.55
C GLU A 36 -9.34 1.99 5.92
N GLU A 37 -9.45 0.86 6.63
CA GLU A 37 -9.99 0.83 8.00
C GLU A 37 -9.13 1.67 8.96
N LEU A 38 -7.80 1.53 8.88
CA LEU A 38 -6.85 2.31 9.67
C LEU A 38 -6.90 3.80 9.31
N ARG A 39 -6.98 4.13 8.02
CA ARG A 39 -7.14 5.50 7.53
C ARG A 39 -8.41 6.14 8.09
N ALA A 40 -9.54 5.43 8.02
CA ALA A 40 -10.81 5.90 8.56
C ALA A 40 -10.79 6.05 10.08
N ALA A 41 -10.13 5.13 10.80
CA ALA A 41 -9.94 5.23 12.24
C ALA A 41 -9.12 6.46 12.61
N LEU A 42 -8.01 6.70 11.91
CA LEU A 42 -7.17 7.89 12.12
C LEU A 42 -7.97 9.18 11.90
N TYR A 43 -8.73 9.29 10.80
CA TYR A 43 -9.61 10.45 10.55
C TYR A 43 -10.62 10.74 11.66
N ARG A 44 -11.07 9.72 12.39
CA ARG A 44 -12.04 9.88 13.49
C ARG A 44 -11.37 10.22 14.82
N LEU A 45 -10.09 9.92 14.97
CA LEU A 45 -9.39 9.94 16.26
C LEU A 45 -8.36 11.05 16.39
N THR A 46 -7.99 11.73 15.30
CA THR A 46 -6.98 12.79 15.30
C THR A 46 -7.48 14.05 14.60
N ASP A 47 -7.23 15.20 15.24
CA ASP A 47 -7.39 16.52 14.63
C ASP A 47 -6.03 17.12 14.22
N HIS A 48 -4.94 16.32 14.29
CA HIS A 48 -3.60 16.82 14.03
C HIS A 48 -3.42 17.19 12.54
N PRO A 49 -3.17 18.47 12.19
CA PRO A 49 -3.19 18.92 10.80
C PRO A 49 -2.20 18.17 9.89
N ASP A 50 -1.02 17.83 10.39
CA ASP A 50 -0.03 17.11 9.59
C ASP A 50 -0.39 15.63 9.39
N VAL A 51 -1.10 15.03 10.35
CA VAL A 51 -1.59 13.66 10.20
C VAL A 51 -2.70 13.65 9.15
N LEU A 52 -3.65 14.58 9.23
CA LEU A 52 -4.70 14.74 8.23
C LEU A 52 -4.14 15.01 6.82
N ARG A 53 -3.08 15.83 6.70
CA ARG A 53 -2.42 16.08 5.42
C ARG A 53 -1.83 14.79 4.83
N ARG A 54 -1.18 13.97 5.65
CA ARG A 54 -0.60 12.67 5.22
C ARG A 54 -1.67 11.63 4.91
N LEU A 55 -2.77 11.57 5.65
CA LEU A 55 -3.88 10.68 5.33
C LEU A 55 -4.49 11.00 3.96
N ASN A 56 -4.54 12.28 3.60
CA ASN A 56 -5.00 12.73 2.28
C ASN A 56 -4.03 12.37 1.13
N SER A 57 -2.75 12.11 1.41
CA SER A 57 -1.80 11.66 0.39
C SER A 57 -1.84 10.15 0.14
N ILE A 58 -2.58 9.38 0.94
CA ILE A 58 -2.77 7.94 0.72
C ILE A 58 -3.63 7.75 -0.54
N GLN A 59 -3.01 7.28 -1.61
CA GLN A 59 -3.67 6.92 -2.85
C GLN A 59 -4.28 5.51 -2.76
N ARG A 60 -5.29 5.24 -3.57
CA ARG A 60 -5.83 3.89 -3.71
C ARG A 60 -4.88 3.05 -4.53
N ILE A 61 -4.77 1.77 -4.20
CA ILE A 61 -3.95 0.84 -4.97
C ILE A 61 -4.66 0.52 -6.28
N GLU A 62 -4.13 1.02 -7.39
CA GLU A 62 -4.65 0.81 -8.74
C GLU A 62 -3.77 -0.17 -9.53
N PRO A 63 -4.36 -1.09 -10.31
CA PRO A 63 -3.59 -1.93 -11.22
C PRO A 63 -3.01 -1.06 -12.35
N LEU A 64 -1.80 -1.40 -12.79
CA LEU A 64 -1.22 -0.77 -13.98
C LEU A 64 -2.16 -1.02 -15.18
N GLU A 65 -2.71 0.06 -15.76
CA GLU A 65 -3.52 -0.04 -16.97
C GLU A 65 -2.70 -0.68 -18.10
N GLU A 66 -3.30 -1.59 -18.85
CA GLU A 66 -2.63 -2.18 -20.02
C GLU A 66 -2.40 -1.08 -21.05
N SER A 67 -1.19 -0.52 -21.07
CA SER A 67 -0.75 0.22 -22.23
C SER A 67 -0.75 -0.76 -23.39
N GLN A 68 -1.67 -0.59 -24.35
CA GLN A 68 -1.62 -1.27 -25.64
C GLN A 68 -0.42 -0.75 -26.43
N GLY A 69 0.78 -1.10 -25.95
CA GLY A 69 2.04 -0.72 -26.56
C GLY A 69 2.31 -1.58 -27.79
N ILE A 70 2.84 -0.93 -28.82
CA ILE A 70 3.27 -1.45 -30.13
C ILE A 70 4.08 -2.77 -30.03
N TRP A 71 4.71 -3.02 -28.88
CA TRP A 71 5.48 -4.21 -28.52
C TRP A 71 4.68 -5.52 -28.47
N GLY A 72 3.34 -5.47 -28.34
CA GLY A 72 2.50 -6.67 -28.41
C GLY A 72 2.57 -7.41 -29.75
N SER A 73 3.09 -6.76 -30.79
CA SER A 73 3.30 -7.34 -32.13
C SER A 73 4.70 -7.92 -32.38
N LEU A 74 5.69 -7.61 -31.52
CA LEU A 74 7.11 -7.87 -31.80
C LEU A 74 7.74 -8.99 -30.96
N LEU A 75 7.10 -9.38 -29.84
CA LEU A 75 7.64 -10.41 -28.94
C LEU A 75 6.76 -11.67 -28.88
N PRO A 76 7.36 -12.86 -28.68
CA PRO A 76 6.60 -14.10 -28.48
C PRO A 76 5.63 -13.96 -27.30
N LYS A 77 4.37 -14.33 -27.53
CA LYS A 77 3.26 -14.20 -26.55
C LYS A 77 3.56 -14.86 -25.18
N SER A 78 4.44 -15.85 -25.12
CA SER A 78 4.82 -16.57 -23.90
C SER A 78 5.70 -15.75 -22.95
N SER A 79 6.66 -14.98 -23.46
CA SER A 79 7.57 -14.17 -22.63
C SER A 79 6.95 -12.83 -22.21
N PHE A 80 6.09 -12.27 -23.06
CA PHE A 80 5.43 -11.00 -22.80
C PHE A 80 4.44 -11.09 -21.63
N GLY A 81 3.68 -12.19 -21.53
CA GLY A 81 2.69 -12.38 -20.47
C GLY A 81 3.28 -12.50 -19.06
N MET A 82 4.49 -13.06 -18.91
CA MET A 82 5.18 -13.09 -17.61
C MET A 82 5.75 -11.73 -17.23
N TYR A 83 6.37 -11.04 -18.18
CA TYR A 83 6.94 -9.70 -17.97
C TYR A 83 5.88 -8.68 -17.55
N ASP A 84 4.72 -8.70 -18.21
CA ASP A 84 3.60 -7.81 -17.89
C ASP A 84 3.01 -8.09 -16.50
N LYS A 85 2.85 -9.37 -16.13
CA LYS A 85 2.45 -9.76 -14.77
C LYS A 85 3.45 -9.31 -13.71
N PHE A 86 4.74 -9.46 -13.97
CA PHE A 86 5.80 -8.99 -13.07
C PHE A 86 5.72 -7.47 -12.87
N LYS A 87 5.62 -6.70 -13.97
CA LYS A 87 5.47 -5.25 -13.90
C LYS A 87 4.23 -4.80 -13.14
N LYS A 88 3.08 -5.45 -13.37
CA LYS A 88 1.84 -5.20 -12.63
C LYS A 88 2.03 -5.46 -11.13
N LYS A 89 2.68 -6.58 -10.76
CA LYS A 89 3.00 -6.90 -9.36
C LYS A 89 3.94 -5.85 -8.73
N GLU A 90 5.00 -5.48 -9.44
CA GLU A 90 5.98 -4.50 -8.94
C GLU A 90 5.35 -3.12 -8.75
N HIS A 91 4.51 -2.69 -9.69
CA HIS A 91 3.79 -1.42 -9.58
C HIS A 91 2.82 -1.40 -8.39
N ILE A 92 2.14 -2.52 -8.12
CA ILE A 92 1.31 -2.66 -6.93
C ILE A 92 2.18 -2.61 -5.66
N MET A 93 3.34 -3.27 -5.66
CA MET A 93 4.26 -3.27 -4.52
C MET A 93 4.83 -1.89 -4.22
N GLU A 94 5.11 -1.08 -5.24
CA GLU A 94 5.53 0.31 -5.08
C GLU A 94 4.45 1.12 -4.33
N GLN A 95 3.19 1.04 -4.77
CA GLN A 95 2.06 1.68 -4.08
C GLN A 95 1.88 1.18 -2.64
N VAL A 96 2.02 -0.13 -2.40
CA VAL A 96 1.96 -0.73 -1.06
C VAL A 96 3.04 -0.15 -0.14
N ARG A 97 4.28 -0.04 -0.63
CA ARG A 97 5.42 0.54 0.13
C ARG A 97 5.20 2.02 0.42
N GLU A 98 4.67 2.79 -0.54
CA GLU A 98 4.34 4.21 -0.34
C GLU A 98 3.27 4.42 0.74
N ILE A 99 2.21 3.61 0.71
CA ILE A 99 1.14 3.64 1.71
C ILE A 99 1.70 3.29 3.09
N ALA A 100 2.50 2.23 3.19
CA ALA A 100 3.12 1.82 4.45
C ALA A 100 4.06 2.91 5.00
N SER A 101 4.88 3.53 4.15
CA SER A 101 5.74 4.66 4.51
C SER A 101 4.94 5.84 5.05
N THR A 102 3.79 6.13 4.45
CA THR A 102 2.88 7.18 4.93
C THR A 102 2.36 6.86 6.33
N PHE A 103 1.94 5.63 6.60
CA PHE A 103 1.52 5.20 7.94
C PHE A 103 2.65 5.24 8.97
N SER A 104 3.86 4.81 8.62
CA SER A 104 5.04 4.92 9.50
C SER A 104 5.34 6.38 9.85
N SER A 105 5.20 7.30 8.89
CA SER A 105 5.41 8.72 9.14
C SER A 105 4.33 9.34 10.02
N ILE A 106 3.07 8.89 9.88
CA ILE A 106 1.97 9.26 10.80
C ILE A 106 2.26 8.74 12.22
N GLN A 107 2.71 7.49 12.36
CA GLN A 107 3.08 6.92 13.65
C GLN A 107 4.15 7.76 14.34
N PHE A 108 5.18 8.16 13.60
CA PHE A 108 6.24 9.01 14.12
C PHE A 108 5.70 10.34 14.65
N ILE A 109 4.82 11.02 13.90
CA ILE A 109 4.22 12.28 14.36
C ILE A 109 3.45 12.08 15.67
N LEU A 110 2.55 11.08 15.70
CA LEU A 110 1.73 10.78 16.88
C LEU A 110 2.57 10.43 18.11
N GLN A 111 3.74 9.80 17.95
CA GLN A 111 4.63 9.48 19.06
C GLN A 111 5.39 10.71 19.59
N ASN A 112 5.82 11.61 18.70
CA ASN A 112 6.55 12.81 19.10
C ASN A 112 5.65 13.89 19.73
N ASP A 113 4.38 14.00 19.34
CA ASP A 113 3.44 14.94 19.98
C ASP A 113 3.01 14.50 21.39
N LEU A 114 3.17 13.22 21.73
CA LEU A 114 2.86 12.67 23.04
C LEU A 114 4.05 12.72 24.02
N SER A 115 5.21 13.22 23.57
CA SER A 115 6.46 13.34 24.33
C SER A 115 6.65 14.75 24.88
#